data_AF-A0A2E5XVY3-F1
#
_entry.id   AF-A0A2E5XVY3-F1
#
_cell.length_a   1.000
_cell.length_b   1.000
_cell.length_c   1.000
_cell.angle_alpha   90.00
_cell.angle_beta   90.00
_cell.angle_gamma   90.00
#
_symmetry.space_group_name_H-M   'P 1'
#
loop_
_entity.id
_entity.type
_entity.pdbx_description
1 polymer ?
#
loop_
_entity_poly.entity_id
_entity_poly.type
_entity_poly.pdbx_seq_one_letter_code
_entity_poly.pdbx_strand_id
1 'polypeptide(L)'
;MKKSLIMMYAFIAMSLSITSCSDDHDHGCEECHIAYFVDGVEVAQGELGEFCDEALEDVEANGYNLADDMVVGDYTIPAGQYPANEVHCGEHEGEHDHDHDDDHDDDHND
;
A
#
# COMPACT_ATOMS: atom_id res chain seq x y z
N MET A 1 -0.62 38.36 -26.57
CA MET A 1 -1.53 37.72 -25.58
C MET A 1 -1.01 36.32 -25.34
N LYS A 2 -0.42 36.11 -24.16
CA LYS A 2 0.29 34.90 -23.72
C LYS A 2 -0.75 33.81 -23.45
N LYS A 3 -0.68 32.71 -24.21
CA LYS A 3 -1.62 31.59 -24.15
C LYS A 3 -1.43 30.87 -22.81
N SER A 4 -2.56 30.65 -22.15
CA SER A 4 -2.69 30.02 -20.83
C SER A 4 -1.98 28.67 -20.78
N LEU A 5 -0.98 28.56 -19.90
CA LEU A 5 -0.39 27.30 -19.45
C LEU A 5 -0.87 27.09 -18.01
N ILE A 6 -2.10 26.63 -17.87
CA ILE A 6 -2.57 26.00 -16.62
C ILE A 6 -2.98 24.60 -17.04
N MET A 7 -1.97 23.78 -17.35
CA MET A 7 -2.12 22.35 -17.44
C MET A 7 -2.05 21.84 -16.00
N MET A 8 -3.24 21.67 -15.42
CA MET A 8 -3.64 20.55 -14.57
C MET A 8 -2.48 19.64 -14.15
N TYR A 9 -1.71 20.06 -13.16
CA TYR A 9 -0.93 19.11 -12.36
C TYR A 9 -1.95 18.41 -11.48
N ALA A 10 -2.38 17.25 -11.97
CA ALA A 10 -3.16 16.29 -11.22
C ALA A 10 -2.47 16.09 -9.88
N PHE A 11 -3.18 16.46 -8.81
CA PHE A 11 -2.91 16.00 -7.47
C PHE A 11 -2.99 14.48 -7.50
N ILE A 12 -1.89 13.81 -7.83
CA ILE A 12 -1.66 12.45 -7.37
C ILE A 12 -1.16 12.63 -5.94
N ALA A 13 -2.08 13.00 -5.06
CA ALA A 13 -1.98 12.63 -3.68
C ALA A 13 -2.11 11.11 -3.71
N MET A 14 -0.97 10.45 -3.85
CA MET A 14 -0.84 9.05 -3.49
C MET A 14 -1.09 9.05 -1.99
N SER A 15 -2.36 8.91 -1.63
CA SER A 15 -2.78 8.43 -0.33
C SER A 15 -2.24 7.00 -0.26
N LEU A 16 -0.94 6.89 0.02
CA LEU A 16 -0.42 5.72 0.71
C LEU A 16 -1.15 5.75 2.04
N SER A 17 -2.25 5.02 2.07
CA SER A 17 -3.09 4.83 3.23
C SER A 17 -2.18 4.34 4.34
N ILE A 18 -1.84 5.25 5.23
CA ILE A 18 -1.57 4.97 6.63
C ILE A 18 -2.83 4.32 7.21
N THR A 19 -3.11 3.08 6.83
CA THR A 19 -4.00 2.19 7.58
C THR A 19 -3.21 1.61 8.73
N SER A 20 -2.69 2.50 9.57
CA SER A 20 -2.30 2.10 10.92
C SER A 20 -3.60 1.99 11.72
N CYS A 21 -3.92 0.76 12.10
CA CYS A 21 -4.82 0.38 13.19
C CYS A 21 -6.29 0.80 13.04
N SER A 22 -7.10 -0.07 12.44
CA SER A 22 -8.51 -0.21 12.87
C SER A 22 -8.61 -1.36 13.86
N ASP A 23 -9.33 -1.10 14.93
CA ASP A 23 -9.51 -1.83 16.18
C ASP A 23 -10.32 -3.14 16.00
N ASP A 24 -9.95 -4.00 15.05
CA ASP A 24 -10.53 -5.33 14.85
C ASP A 24 -9.43 -6.31 14.44
N HIS A 25 -8.63 -6.72 15.43
CA HIS A 25 -7.68 -7.84 15.31
C HIS A 25 -8.44 -9.16 15.15
N ASP A 26 -9.05 -9.39 13.98
CA ASP A 26 -9.37 -10.74 13.50
C ASP A 26 -8.18 -11.24 12.68
N HIS A 27 -7.08 -11.56 13.39
CA HIS A 27 -5.92 -12.39 12.99
C HIS A 27 -5.85 -12.82 11.51
N GLY A 28 -5.62 -11.87 10.61
CA GLY A 28 -5.30 -12.10 9.21
C GLY A 28 -3.79 -12.20 9.04
N CYS A 29 -3.37 -13.13 8.20
CA CYS A 29 -2.01 -13.15 7.69
C CYS A 29 -2.02 -12.29 6.40
N GLU A 30 -1.06 -11.38 6.26
CA GLU A 30 -1.01 -10.40 5.18
C GLU A 30 0.23 -10.62 4.30
N GLU A 31 0.07 -10.51 2.99
CA GLU A 31 1.17 -10.57 2.04
C GLU A 31 1.94 -9.24 2.04
N CYS A 32 3.27 -9.32 2.17
CA CYS A 32 4.17 -8.16 2.17
C CYS A 32 5.11 -8.15 0.96
N HIS A 33 5.42 -6.95 0.46
CA HIS A 33 6.38 -6.74 -0.60
C HIS A 33 7.25 -5.49 -0.37
N ILE A 34 8.48 -5.51 -0.90
CA ILE A 34 9.37 -4.34 -0.94
C ILE A 34 9.07 -3.52 -2.19
N ALA A 35 8.70 -2.25 -2.03
CA ALA A 35 8.65 -1.31 -3.15
C ALA A 35 10.06 -0.75 -3.42
N TYR A 36 10.69 -1.21 -4.51
CA TYR A 36 12.04 -0.81 -4.87
C TYR A 36 12.06 0.42 -5.78
N PHE A 37 12.67 1.51 -5.30
CA PHE A 37 12.75 2.78 -6.02
C PHE A 37 14.13 3.02 -6.62
N VAL A 38 14.16 3.46 -7.88
CA VAL A 38 15.35 3.99 -8.56
C VAL A 38 15.03 5.40 -9.04
N ASP A 39 15.89 6.36 -8.69
CA ASP A 39 15.71 7.79 -8.99
C ASP A 39 14.33 8.35 -8.55
N GLY A 40 13.77 7.80 -7.46
CA GLY A 40 12.47 8.20 -6.90
C GLY A 40 11.25 7.65 -7.64
N VAL A 41 11.45 6.72 -8.59
CA VAL A 41 10.38 5.99 -9.27
C VAL A 41 10.44 4.54 -8.83
N GLU A 42 9.29 3.96 -8.48
CA GLU A 42 9.18 2.53 -8.20
C GLU A 42 9.42 1.75 -9.48
N VAL A 43 10.36 0.81 -9.46
CA VAL A 43 10.77 0.04 -10.65
C VAL A 43 10.56 -1.46 -10.48
N ALA A 44 10.42 -1.96 -9.26
CA ALA A 44 10.19 -3.37 -8.97
C ALA A 44 9.52 -3.55 -7.60
N GLN A 45 8.70 -4.60 -7.47
CA GLN A 45 8.13 -5.07 -6.22
C GLN A 45 8.73 -6.43 -5.86
N GLY A 46 9.31 -6.53 -4.67
CA GLY A 46 9.93 -7.76 -4.18
C GLY A 46 9.03 -8.49 -3.19
N GLU A 47 8.40 -9.58 -3.62
CA GLU A 47 7.52 -10.40 -2.79
C GLU A 47 8.27 -11.03 -1.61
N LEU A 48 7.91 -10.68 -0.38
CA LEU A 48 8.47 -11.24 0.85
C LEU A 48 7.66 -12.44 1.36
N GLY A 49 6.39 -12.52 0.96
CA GLY A 49 5.44 -13.53 1.39
C GLY A 49 4.52 -13.04 2.51
N GLU A 50 3.85 -13.99 3.14
CA GLU A 50 2.77 -13.76 4.09
C GLU A 50 3.29 -13.70 5.54
N PHE A 51 2.92 -12.65 6.28
CA PHE A 51 3.26 -12.44 7.68
C PHE A 51 2.00 -12.37 8.54
N CYS A 52 2.05 -12.96 9.74
CA CYS A 52 0.91 -13.03 10.65
C CYS A 52 1.25 -12.44 12.01
N ASP A 53 0.24 -11.90 12.70
CA ASP A 53 0.29 -11.48 14.10
C ASP A 53 1.53 -10.60 14.41
N GLU A 54 2.33 -10.98 15.41
CA GLU A 54 3.52 -10.25 15.86
C GLU A 54 4.57 -10.06 14.75
N ALA A 55 4.65 -10.98 13.79
CA ALA A 55 5.60 -10.87 12.69
C ALA A 55 5.16 -9.80 11.67
N LEU A 56 3.85 -9.67 11.46
CA LEU A 56 3.28 -8.59 10.64
C LEU A 56 3.50 -7.25 11.34
N GLU A 57 3.14 -7.14 12.62
CA GLU A 57 3.34 -5.92 13.41
C GLU A 57 4.82 -5.50 13.44
N ASP A 58 5.75 -6.45 13.54
CA ASP A 58 7.19 -6.16 13.52
C ASP A 58 7.65 -5.60 12.16
N VAL A 59 7.19 -6.19 11.06
CA VAL A 59 7.54 -5.74 9.71
C VAL A 59 6.96 -4.35 9.42
N GLU A 60 5.72 -4.10 9.83
CA GLU A 60 5.08 -2.79 9.66
C GLU A 60 5.70 -1.70 10.56
N ALA A 61 6.19 -2.06 11.73
CA ALA A 61 6.81 -1.10 12.66
C ALA A 61 8.29 -0.85 12.35
N ASN A 62 9.04 -1.89 11.99
CA ASN A 62 10.51 -1.86 11.92
C ASN A 62 11.06 -2.07 10.50
N GLY A 63 10.23 -2.48 9.55
CA GLY A 63 10.65 -2.85 8.19
C GLY A 63 11.18 -4.29 8.10
N TYR A 64 11.86 -4.61 7.00
CA TYR A 64 12.30 -5.98 6.72
C TYR A 64 13.77 -6.05 6.35
N ASN A 65 14.48 -7.07 6.87
CA ASN A 65 15.86 -7.35 6.48
C ASN A 65 15.90 -8.46 5.43
N LEU A 66 16.11 -8.07 4.18
CA LEU A 66 16.23 -8.99 3.07
C LEU A 66 17.58 -9.72 3.13
N ALA A 67 17.53 -11.05 3.29
CA ALA A 67 18.73 -11.86 3.52
C ALA A 67 19.64 -12.01 2.29
N ASP A 68 19.05 -12.10 1.09
CA ASP A 68 19.73 -12.33 -0.18
C ASP A 68 19.15 -11.43 -1.27
N ASP A 69 19.96 -11.08 -2.27
CA ASP A 69 19.52 -10.28 -3.42
C ASP A 69 18.32 -10.94 -4.12
N MET A 70 17.30 -10.15 -4.43
CA MET A 70 16.10 -10.60 -5.13
C MET A 70 16.08 -10.04 -6.55
N VAL A 71 15.95 -10.92 -7.55
CA VAL A 71 15.87 -10.52 -8.97
C VAL A 71 14.41 -10.46 -9.40
N VAL A 72 13.96 -9.27 -9.80
CA VAL A 72 12.59 -8.99 -10.25
C VAL A 72 12.66 -8.39 -11.64
N GLY A 73 12.35 -9.19 -12.66
CA GLY A 73 12.50 -8.79 -14.06
C GLY A 73 13.95 -8.44 -14.40
N ASP A 74 14.18 -7.19 -14.83
CA ASP A 74 15.51 -6.64 -15.15
C ASP A 74 16.18 -5.94 -13.95
N TYR A 75 15.52 -5.90 -12.79
CA TYR A 75 16.00 -5.21 -11.59
C TYR A 75 16.50 -6.22 -10.55
N THR A 76 17.47 -5.78 -9.73
CA THR A 76 17.97 -6.53 -8.58
C THR A 76 17.78 -5.69 -7.34
N ILE A 77 16.93 -6.17 -6.44
CA ILE A 77 16.70 -5.62 -5.11
C ILE A 77 17.84 -6.18 -4.23
N PRO A 78 18.79 -5.35 -3.77
CA PRO A 78 19.94 -5.83 -3.02
C PRO A 78 19.54 -6.32 -1.62
N ALA A 79 20.25 -7.31 -1.09
CA ALA A 79 20.14 -7.71 0.30
C ALA A 79 20.43 -6.52 1.23
N GLY A 80 19.68 -6.44 2.33
CA GLY A 80 19.84 -5.38 3.31
C GLY A 80 18.56 -5.04 4.06
N GLN A 81 18.69 -4.04 4.94
CA GLN A 81 17.56 -3.51 5.70
C GLN A 81 16.76 -2.53 4.85
N TYR A 82 15.48 -2.84 4.70
CA TYR A 82 14.47 -1.96 4.16
C TYR A 82 13.67 -1.37 5.32
N PRO A 83 13.48 -0.03 5.38
CA PRO A 83 12.67 0.59 6.40
C PRO A 83 11.18 0.30 6.16
N ALA A 84 10.35 0.41 7.20
CA ALA A 84 8.91 0.16 7.13
C ALA A 84 8.19 0.96 6.03
N ASN A 85 8.67 2.15 5.67
CA ASN A 85 8.06 2.96 4.60
C ASN A 85 8.36 2.46 3.18
N GLU A 86 9.22 1.46 3.02
CA GLU A 86 9.56 0.80 1.75
C GLU A 86 9.02 -0.64 1.69
N VAL A 87 8.34 -1.09 2.75
CA VAL A 87 7.70 -2.40 2.84
C VAL A 87 6.19 -2.18 2.97
N HIS A 88 5.43 -2.76 2.05
CA HIS A 88 3.97 -2.68 2.06
C HIS A 88 3.42 -4.06 2.37
N CYS A 89 2.60 -4.14 3.42
CA CYS A 89 1.90 -5.34 3.83
C CYS A 89 0.40 -5.12 3.66
N GLY A 90 -0.29 -6.12 3.11
CA GLY A 90 -1.71 -6.06 2.84
C GLY A 90 -2.03 -5.45 1.48
N GLU A 91 -2.24 -6.33 0.50
CA GLU A 91 -2.96 -6.02 -0.73
C GLU A 91 -4.21 -6.90 -0.71
N HIS A 92 -5.30 -6.44 -0.09
CA HIS A 92 -6.59 -7.03 -0.40
C HIS A 92 -6.95 -6.63 -1.84
N GLU A 93 -6.51 -7.44 -2.81
CA GLU A 93 -7.26 -7.61 -4.05
C GLU A 93 -8.64 -8.17 -3.70
N GLY A 94 -9.55 -7.28 -3.30
CA GLY A 94 -10.85 -7.64 -2.77
C GLY A 94 -11.72 -6.42 -2.48
N GLU A 95 -12.44 -5.96 -3.51
CA GLU A 95 -13.80 -5.46 -3.36
C GLU A 95 -13.95 -4.10 -2.63
N HIS A 96 -13.58 -2.99 -3.29
CA HIS A 96 -14.37 -1.76 -3.17
C HIS A 96 -15.67 -1.88 -3.99
N ASP A 97 -16.49 -2.90 -3.71
CA ASP A 97 -17.93 -2.84 -4.00
C ASP A 97 -18.60 -2.15 -2.82
N HIS A 98 -18.32 -0.84 -2.67
CA HIS A 98 -19.21 0.04 -1.93
C HIS A 98 -20.41 0.38 -2.83
N ASP A 99 -21.25 -0.61 -3.11
CA ASP A 99 -22.66 -0.34 -3.40
C ASP A 99 -23.32 0.05 -2.06
N HIS A 100 -22.98 1.25 -1.57
CA HIS A 100 -23.87 1.98 -0.70
C HIS A 100 -24.95 2.59 -1.60
N ASP A 101 -25.93 1.76 -1.98
CA ASP A 101 -27.21 2.27 -2.48
C ASP A 101 -27.85 3.10 -1.35
N ASP A 102 -27.76 4.41 -1.56
CA ASP A 102 -28.57 5.44 -0.92
C ASP A 102 -30.07 5.12 -1.13
N ASP A 103 -30.74 4.54 -0.14
CA ASP A 103 -32.21 4.61 -0.05
C ASP A 103 -32.61 4.85 1.42
N HIS A 104 -32.25 6.03 1.92
CA HIS A 104 -32.92 6.69 3.04
C HIS A 104 -34.21 7.34 2.51
N ASP A 105 -35.23 6.55 2.22
CA ASP A 105 -36.61 7.07 2.09
C ASP A 105 -37.22 7.15 3.49
N ASP A 106 -36.99 8.29 4.15
CA ASP A 106 -37.70 8.69 5.36
C ASP A 106 -39.20 8.82 5.07
N ASP A 107 -39.96 7.84 5.56
CA ASP A 107 -41.39 7.91 5.82
C ASP A 107 -41.69 9.09 6.77
N HIS A 108 -42.00 10.27 6.23
CA HIS A 108 -42.78 11.29 6.93
C HIS A 108 -43.56 12.19 5.97
N ASN A 109 -44.81 11.77 5.69
CA ASN A 109 -45.84 12.64 5.13
C ASN A 109 -47.00 12.75 6.15
N ASP A 110 -46.96 13.81 6.97
CA ASP A 110 -48.13 14.37 7.67
C ASP A 110 -48.84 15.40 6.77
#